data_AF-A0A351SRX8-F1
#
_entry.id   AF-A0A351SRX8-F1
#
_cell.length_a   1.000
_cell.length_b   1.000
_cell.length_c   1.000
_cell.angle_alpha   90.00
_cell.angle_beta   90.00
_cell.angle_gamma   90.00
#
_symmetry.space_group_name_H-M   'P 1'
#
loop_
_entity.id
_entity.type
_entity.pdbx_description
1 polymer ?
#
loop_
_entity_poly.entity_id
_entity_poly.type
_entity_poly.pdbx_seq_one_letter_code
_entity_poly.pdbx_strand_id
1 'polypeptide(L)'
;MIFFSHAFQFKKAPEYLPLIRIWVLEDSELAPLGLQVTKRIDSPDFPDKELRRTVCWTGAAILEFQDLQAITFPQTGRFFNINYLFFEALSAMRESVVTGLNGQIHASLSVLRSAMELFMFHYWWKERLWTANSYEGFYEWLEGRKAAPPFANIVSELFSASSVLSLSPSESDVKTLYAHLCSYAHKPLIKEAVTTLRGGNFRDVTDNELLYWMNLLSETQHVLLDLAIRKNPESLFPVELHRKFGFNPPLGVFFDHQNFVSIKAALGDEAIAVYRRSFQNQDPPKATIE
;
A
#
# COMPACT_ATOMS: atom_id res chain seq x y z
N MET A 1 -12.52 8.57 13.78
CA MET A 1 -11.49 8.66 12.73
C MET A 1 -12.22 9.08 11.45
N ILE A 2 -12.01 10.32 10.99
CA ILE A 2 -12.64 10.82 9.76
C ILE A 2 -11.72 10.38 8.62
N PHE A 3 -12.13 9.37 7.87
CA PHE A 3 -11.48 9.05 6.60
C PHE A 3 -11.92 10.10 5.59
N PHE A 4 -11.03 11.02 5.24
CA PHE A 4 -11.24 11.84 4.06
C PHE A 4 -11.33 10.89 2.84
N SER A 5 -12.22 11.13 1.89
CA SER A 5 -12.18 10.36 0.64
C SER A 5 -10.97 10.85 -0.17
N HIS A 6 -9.93 10.02 -0.33
CA HIS A 6 -8.64 10.42 -0.90
C HIS A 6 -8.61 10.36 -2.44
N ALA A 7 -9.76 10.27 -3.10
CA ALA A 7 -9.83 10.11 -4.55
C ALA A 7 -9.39 11.41 -5.25
N PHE A 8 -8.12 11.45 -5.66
CA PHE A 8 -7.64 12.50 -6.56
C PHE A 8 -8.25 12.27 -7.94
N GLN A 9 -9.13 13.18 -8.37
CA GLN A 9 -9.71 13.10 -9.71
C GLN A 9 -8.68 13.54 -10.76
N PHE A 10 -7.88 12.59 -11.24
CA PHE A 10 -6.98 12.82 -12.35
C PHE A 10 -7.68 12.56 -13.68
N LYS A 11 -7.74 13.56 -14.57
CA LYS A 11 -8.08 13.34 -15.98
C LYS A 11 -6.89 12.79 -16.78
N LYS A 12 -5.68 13.13 -16.34
CA LYS A 12 -4.38 12.68 -16.87
C LYS A 12 -3.37 12.78 -15.74
N ALA A 13 -2.39 11.88 -15.72
CA ALA A 13 -1.28 11.93 -14.78
C ALA A 13 -0.45 13.20 -15.02
N PRO A 14 -0.39 14.17 -14.09
CA PRO A 14 0.57 15.26 -14.18
C PRO A 14 2.01 14.73 -14.19
N GLU A 15 2.90 15.53 -14.78
CA GLU A 15 4.32 15.22 -14.79
C GLU A 15 4.91 15.19 -13.36
N TYR A 16 4.39 16.06 -12.50
CA TYR A 16 4.82 16.22 -11.12
C TYR A 16 3.66 16.08 -10.15
N LEU A 17 3.83 15.20 -9.16
CA LEU A 17 2.91 14.96 -8.05
C LEU A 17 3.73 14.80 -6.77
N PRO A 18 3.66 15.72 -5.78
CA PRO A 18 4.49 15.65 -4.58
C PRO A 18 3.92 14.66 -3.54
N LEU A 19 4.81 14.04 -2.77
CA LEU A 19 4.45 13.05 -1.72
C LEU A 19 3.47 13.63 -0.69
N ILE A 20 3.70 14.87 -0.26
CA ILE A 20 2.83 15.57 0.70
C ILE A 20 1.38 15.67 0.20
N ARG A 21 1.18 15.75 -1.13
CA ARG A 21 -0.15 15.84 -1.70
C ARG A 21 -0.82 14.47 -1.70
N ILE A 22 -0.10 13.42 -2.11
CA ILE A 22 -0.64 12.04 -2.18
C ILE A 22 -1.14 11.60 -0.80
N TRP A 23 -0.33 11.83 0.22
CA TRP A 23 -0.60 11.40 1.59
C TRP A 23 -1.38 12.43 2.42
N VAL A 24 -1.78 13.56 1.80
CA VAL A 24 -2.51 14.66 2.43
C VAL A 24 -1.86 15.06 3.75
N LEU A 25 -0.59 15.42 3.66
CA LEU A 25 0.21 15.86 4.80
C LEU A 25 0.05 17.37 4.96
N GLU A 26 -0.21 17.80 6.18
CA GLU A 26 -0.22 19.20 6.57
C GLU A 26 1.19 19.66 6.91
N ASP A 27 1.52 20.92 6.62
CA ASP A 27 2.83 21.50 6.96
C ASP A 27 3.11 21.44 8.48
N SER A 28 2.06 21.44 9.31
CA SER A 28 2.15 21.27 10.78
C SER A 28 2.63 19.88 11.22
N GLU A 29 2.53 18.87 10.37
CA GLU A 29 3.02 17.52 10.64
C GLU A 29 4.52 17.37 10.29
N LEU A 30 5.09 18.39 9.64
CA LEU A 30 6.49 18.42 9.22
C LEU A 30 7.29 19.37 10.11
N ALA A 31 8.35 18.84 10.72
CA ALA A 31 9.38 19.65 11.37
C ALA A 31 10.12 20.52 10.33
N PRO A 32 10.86 21.56 10.75
CA PRO A 32 11.65 22.38 9.82
C PRO A 32 12.58 21.57 8.91
N LEU A 33 13.17 20.49 9.43
CA LEU A 33 13.96 19.53 8.65
C LEU A 33 13.09 18.79 7.62
N GLY A 34 11.87 18.39 7.97
CA GLY A 34 10.94 17.72 7.05
C GLY A 34 10.52 18.57 5.87
N LEU A 35 10.37 19.88 6.08
CA LEU A 35 10.14 20.83 4.99
C LEU A 35 11.37 20.92 4.06
N GLN A 36 12.60 20.84 4.59
CA GLN A 36 13.82 20.82 3.77
C GLN A 36 13.97 19.52 2.99
N VAL A 37 13.70 18.37 3.63
CA VAL A 37 13.72 17.05 2.98
C VAL A 37 12.69 17.01 1.85
N THR A 38 11.47 17.51 2.08
CA THR A 38 10.44 17.59 1.04
C THR A 38 10.93 18.42 -0.15
N LYS A 39 11.48 19.62 0.10
CA LYS A 39 12.08 20.46 -0.95
C LYS A 39 13.23 19.77 -1.67
N ARG A 40 14.04 18.97 -0.97
CA ARG A 40 15.17 18.24 -1.55
C ARG A 40 14.70 17.13 -2.48
N ILE A 41 13.71 16.32 -2.06
CA ILE A 41 13.12 15.23 -2.86
C ILE A 41 12.44 15.78 -4.11
N ASP A 42 11.75 16.91 -3.98
CA ASP A 42 11.04 17.54 -5.08
C ASP A 42 11.93 18.44 -5.96
N SER A 43 13.22 18.57 -5.62
CA SER A 43 14.18 19.36 -6.39
C SER A 43 14.49 18.70 -7.75
N PRO A 44 14.66 19.49 -8.84
CA PRO A 44 15.18 19.01 -10.11
C PRO A 44 16.55 18.34 -10.03
N ASP A 45 17.32 18.57 -8.96
CA ASP A 45 18.65 18.00 -8.77
C ASP A 45 18.62 16.77 -7.84
N PHE A 46 17.44 16.22 -7.54
CA PHE A 46 17.36 14.98 -6.78
C PHE A 46 17.95 13.82 -7.62
N PRO A 47 18.81 12.95 -7.04
CA PRO A 47 19.60 12.00 -7.84
C PRO A 47 18.78 10.99 -8.64
N ASP A 48 17.60 10.62 -8.15
CA ASP A 48 16.74 9.61 -8.79
C ASP A 48 15.28 10.09 -8.91
N LYS A 49 14.99 10.74 -10.03
CA LYS A 49 13.65 11.26 -10.35
C LYS A 49 12.65 10.17 -10.65
N GLU A 50 13.09 9.05 -11.21
CA GLU A 50 12.23 7.93 -11.58
C GLU A 50 11.79 7.16 -10.35
N LEU A 51 12.68 6.95 -9.37
CA LEU A 51 12.32 6.38 -8.07
C LEU A 51 11.28 7.26 -7.37
N ARG A 52 11.50 8.58 -7.30
CA ARG A 52 10.52 9.53 -6.75
C ARG A 52 9.17 9.40 -7.45
N ARG A 53 9.16 9.42 -8.79
CA ARG A 53 7.96 9.28 -9.61
C ARG A 53 7.23 7.97 -9.30
N THR A 54 7.97 6.88 -9.20
CA THR A 54 7.46 5.54 -8.88
C THR A 54 6.79 5.50 -7.51
N VAL A 55 7.46 5.97 -6.46
CA VAL A 55 6.89 6.04 -5.10
C VAL A 55 5.60 6.88 -5.08
N CYS A 56 5.62 8.02 -5.77
CA CYS A 56 4.47 8.92 -5.81
C CYS A 56 3.25 8.24 -6.46
N TRP A 57 3.44 7.68 -7.65
CA TRP A 57 2.33 7.10 -8.40
C TRP A 57 1.87 5.75 -7.84
N THR A 58 2.78 4.94 -7.29
CA THR A 58 2.42 3.67 -6.64
C THR A 58 1.63 3.93 -5.36
N GLY A 59 2.06 4.90 -4.53
CA GLY A 59 1.28 5.35 -3.37
C GLY A 59 -0.12 5.85 -3.74
N ALA A 60 -0.22 6.71 -4.77
CA ALA A 60 -1.52 7.17 -5.26
C ALA A 60 -2.39 6.01 -5.76
N ALA A 61 -1.83 5.06 -6.52
CA ALA A 61 -2.55 3.90 -7.03
C ALA A 61 -3.11 3.00 -5.91
N ILE A 62 -2.37 2.80 -4.83
CA ILE A 62 -2.84 2.03 -3.66
C ILE A 62 -4.06 2.70 -3.02
N LEU A 63 -4.07 4.03 -2.91
CA LEU A 63 -5.19 4.77 -2.31
C LEU A 63 -6.49 4.61 -3.09
N GLU A 64 -6.44 4.37 -4.41
CA GLU A 64 -7.64 4.12 -5.23
C GLU A 64 -8.37 2.82 -4.85
N PHE A 65 -7.69 1.86 -4.20
CA PHE A 65 -8.30 0.62 -3.76
C PHE A 65 -9.21 0.79 -2.54
N GLN A 66 -9.26 1.97 -1.91
CA GLN A 66 -10.24 2.27 -0.85
C GLN A 66 -11.68 2.07 -1.33
N ASP A 67 -11.97 2.46 -2.57
CA ASP A 67 -13.31 2.35 -3.17
C ASP A 67 -13.70 0.90 -3.51
N LEU A 68 -12.72 -0.01 -3.55
CA LEU A 68 -12.92 -1.45 -3.78
C LEU A 68 -13.09 -2.24 -2.48
N GLN A 69 -13.03 -1.58 -1.32
CA GLN A 69 -13.25 -2.23 -0.03
C GLN A 69 -14.74 -2.32 0.31
N ALA A 70 -15.41 -3.29 -0.34
CA ALA A 70 -16.81 -3.59 -0.05
C ALA A 70 -17.03 -3.92 1.44
N ILE A 71 -18.07 -3.33 2.02
CA ILE A 71 -18.50 -3.65 3.39
C ILE A 71 -19.30 -4.96 3.33
N THR A 72 -18.75 -6.02 3.92
CA THR A 72 -19.46 -7.29 4.09
C THR A 72 -20.09 -7.35 5.47
N PHE A 73 -21.39 -7.61 5.53
CA PHE A 73 -22.07 -7.89 6.79
C PHE A 73 -21.81 -9.35 7.19
N PRO A 74 -21.34 -9.61 8.43
CA PRO A 74 -21.18 -10.98 8.89
C PRO A 74 -22.55 -11.65 9.03
N GLN A 75 -22.67 -12.90 8.56
CA GLN A 75 -23.89 -13.70 8.79
C GLN A 75 -24.02 -14.11 10.27
N THR A 76 -22.89 -14.26 10.97
CA THR A 76 -22.80 -14.61 12.39
C THR A 76 -21.65 -13.86 13.08
N GLY A 77 -21.79 -13.55 14.37
CA GLY A 77 -20.78 -12.85 15.18
C GLY A 77 -21.08 -11.37 15.45
N ARG A 78 -20.14 -10.67 16.10
CA ARG A 78 -20.23 -9.21 16.33
C ARG A 78 -20.06 -8.46 15.01
N PHE A 79 -20.44 -7.18 14.96
CA PHE A 79 -20.18 -6.34 13.78
C PHE A 79 -18.84 -5.60 13.95
N PHE A 80 -17.79 -6.11 13.30
CA PHE A 80 -16.53 -5.40 13.10
C PHE A 80 -16.06 -5.62 11.66
N ASN A 81 -15.80 -4.53 10.94
CA ASN A 81 -15.50 -4.61 9.52
C ASN A 81 -14.02 -5.00 9.32
N ILE A 82 -13.77 -6.12 8.61
CA ILE A 82 -12.43 -6.57 8.22
C ILE A 82 -11.62 -5.51 7.47
N ASN A 83 -12.29 -4.58 6.77
CA ASN A 83 -11.65 -3.48 6.05
C ASN A 83 -10.86 -2.56 7.00
N TYR A 84 -11.06 -2.64 8.33
CA TYR A 84 -10.22 -1.92 9.29
C TYR A 84 -8.73 -2.20 9.07
N LEU A 85 -8.33 -3.46 8.76
CA LEU A 85 -6.93 -3.81 8.50
C LEU A 85 -6.36 -3.05 7.31
N PHE A 86 -7.16 -2.88 6.25
CA PHE A 86 -6.76 -2.13 5.08
C PHE A 86 -6.55 -0.65 5.41
N PHE A 87 -7.51 -0.04 6.11
CA PHE A 87 -7.44 1.37 6.47
C PHE A 87 -6.36 1.69 7.50
N GLU A 88 -6.13 0.80 8.47
CA GLU A 88 -5.00 0.88 9.41
C GLU A 88 -3.67 0.72 8.67
N ALA A 89 -3.59 -0.17 7.67
CA ALA A 89 -2.39 -0.29 6.83
C ALA A 89 -2.09 0.99 6.04
N LEU A 90 -3.11 1.65 5.47
CA LEU A 90 -2.94 2.94 4.80
C LEU A 90 -2.50 4.04 5.78
N SER A 91 -3.07 4.05 6.98
CA SER A 91 -2.69 4.98 8.04
C SER A 91 -1.23 4.76 8.46
N ALA A 92 -0.82 3.51 8.68
CA ALA A 92 0.58 3.18 8.96
C ALA A 92 1.51 3.59 7.81
N MET A 93 1.11 3.38 6.55
CA MET A 93 1.92 3.80 5.41
C MET A 93 2.08 5.33 5.35
N ARG A 94 1.01 6.08 5.63
CA ARG A 94 1.07 7.55 5.77
C ARG A 94 2.04 7.97 6.87
N GLU A 95 1.94 7.37 8.05
CA GLU A 95 2.83 7.67 9.18
C GLU A 95 4.29 7.32 8.88
N SER A 96 4.52 6.23 8.13
CA SER A 96 5.84 5.90 7.60
C SER A 96 6.36 7.02 6.69
N VAL A 97 5.52 7.61 5.83
CA VAL A 97 5.92 8.74 4.99
C VAL A 97 6.21 9.99 5.81
N VAL A 98 5.36 10.34 6.77
CA VAL A 98 5.56 11.50 7.67
C VAL A 98 6.88 11.39 8.42
N THR A 99 7.13 10.25 9.05
CA THR A 99 8.38 10.01 9.81
C THR A 99 9.60 10.00 8.90
N GLY A 100 9.49 9.44 7.69
CA GLY A 100 10.55 9.45 6.68
C GLY A 100 10.92 10.85 6.22
N LEU A 101 9.91 11.68 5.90
CA LEU A 101 10.10 13.09 5.55
C LEU A 101 10.73 13.86 6.71
N ASN A 102 10.33 13.60 7.95
CA ASN A 102 10.94 14.22 9.14
C ASN A 102 12.37 13.74 9.46
N GLY A 103 12.99 12.94 8.58
CA GLY A 103 14.36 12.44 8.73
C GLY A 103 14.49 11.29 9.73
N GLN A 104 13.38 10.74 10.21
CA GLN A 104 13.35 9.60 11.12
C GLN A 104 13.23 8.29 10.33
N ILE A 105 14.23 8.02 9.48
CA ILE A 105 14.20 6.90 8.53
C ILE A 105 13.95 5.55 9.23
N HIS A 106 14.51 5.31 10.41
CA HIS A 106 14.34 4.02 11.11
C HIS A 106 12.93 3.82 11.66
N ALA A 107 12.34 4.89 12.21
CA ALA A 107 10.96 4.87 12.63
C ALA A 107 10.05 4.62 11.42
N SER A 108 10.34 5.31 10.32
CA SER A 108 9.64 5.14 9.04
C SER A 108 9.63 3.68 8.55
N LEU A 109 10.79 3.02 8.53
CA LEU A 109 10.89 1.61 8.10
C LEU A 109 10.18 0.65 9.06
N SER A 110 10.23 0.92 10.37
CA SER A 110 9.53 0.11 11.38
C SER A 110 8.01 0.20 11.22
N VAL A 111 7.49 1.39 10.93
CA VAL A 111 6.06 1.61 10.66
C VAL A 111 5.68 1.01 9.29
N LEU A 112 6.55 1.11 8.29
CA LEU A 112 6.34 0.52 6.97
C LEU A 112 6.18 -1.01 7.04
N ARG A 113 6.93 -1.67 7.93
CA ARG A 113 6.74 -3.09 8.23
C ARG A 113 5.32 -3.38 8.70
N SER A 114 4.82 -2.62 9.67
CA SER A 114 3.47 -2.80 10.19
C SER A 114 2.40 -2.52 9.13
N ALA A 115 2.62 -1.55 8.24
CA ALA A 115 1.75 -1.32 7.09
C ALA A 115 1.70 -2.55 6.17
N MET A 116 2.86 -3.14 5.83
CA MET A 116 2.96 -4.34 5.00
C MET A 116 2.24 -5.54 5.65
N GLU A 117 2.43 -5.75 6.95
CA GLU A 117 1.77 -6.82 7.71
C GLU A 117 0.26 -6.67 7.67
N LEU A 118 -0.27 -5.51 8.07
CA LEU A 118 -1.71 -5.24 8.12
C LEU A 118 -2.36 -5.39 6.74
N PHE A 119 -1.69 -4.90 5.70
CA PHE A 119 -2.20 -4.99 4.33
C PHE A 119 -2.28 -6.45 3.83
N MET A 120 -1.28 -7.27 4.14
CA MET A 120 -1.31 -8.70 3.81
C MET A 120 -2.33 -9.46 4.66
N PHE A 121 -2.43 -9.15 5.96
CA PHE A 121 -3.45 -9.72 6.84
C PHE A 121 -4.86 -9.42 6.33
N HIS A 122 -5.09 -8.22 5.80
CA HIS A 122 -6.39 -7.84 5.25
C HIS A 122 -6.83 -8.82 4.15
N TYR A 123 -6.02 -9.01 3.11
CA TYR A 123 -6.38 -9.89 2.00
C TYR A 123 -6.40 -11.36 2.40
N TRP A 124 -5.50 -11.77 3.29
CA TRP A 124 -5.46 -13.15 3.79
C TRP A 124 -6.72 -13.52 4.58
N TRP A 125 -7.16 -12.63 5.47
CA TRP A 125 -8.42 -12.85 6.18
C TRP A 125 -9.61 -12.78 5.24
N LYS A 126 -9.63 -11.86 4.26
CA LYS A 126 -10.73 -11.72 3.29
C LYS A 126 -10.97 -13.02 2.54
N GLU A 127 -9.92 -13.70 2.09
CA GLU A 127 -10.03 -15.00 1.43
C GLU A 127 -10.55 -16.11 2.35
N ARG A 128 -10.06 -16.16 3.59
CA ARG A 128 -10.49 -17.18 4.56
C ARG A 128 -11.94 -17.01 4.98
N LEU A 129 -12.37 -15.77 5.20
CA LEU A 129 -13.76 -15.46 5.55
C LEU A 129 -14.71 -15.76 4.39
N TRP A 130 -14.27 -15.48 3.16
CA TRP A 130 -15.04 -15.84 1.95
C TRP A 130 -15.27 -17.35 1.86
N THR A 131 -14.22 -18.16 2.10
CA THR A 131 -14.31 -19.63 2.03
C THR A 131 -15.04 -20.26 3.22
N ALA A 132 -14.82 -19.77 4.44
CA ALA A 132 -15.38 -20.36 5.66
C ALA A 132 -16.80 -19.89 5.98
N ASN A 133 -17.23 -18.76 5.40
CA ASN A 133 -18.51 -18.08 5.71
C ASN A 133 -18.77 -17.86 7.22
N SER A 134 -17.70 -17.72 8.02
CA SER A 134 -17.76 -17.47 9.46
C SER A 134 -16.66 -16.50 9.87
N TYR A 135 -17.01 -15.52 10.70
CA TYR A 135 -16.11 -14.47 11.19
C TYR A 135 -15.50 -14.79 12.55
N GLU A 136 -15.88 -15.91 13.18
CA GLU A 136 -15.44 -16.27 14.54
C GLU A 136 -13.91 -16.39 14.64
N GLY A 137 -13.27 -17.06 13.68
CA GLY A 137 -11.81 -17.21 13.69
C GLY A 137 -11.05 -15.87 13.58
N PHE A 138 -11.61 -14.90 12.86
CA PHE A 138 -11.07 -13.54 12.79
C PHE A 138 -11.26 -12.81 14.13
N TYR A 139 -12.40 -12.97 14.79
CA TYR A 139 -12.63 -12.39 16.12
C TYR A 139 -11.72 -12.97 17.20
N GLU A 140 -11.54 -14.29 17.21
CA GLU A 140 -10.61 -14.93 18.14
C GLU A 140 -9.18 -14.41 17.97
N TRP A 141 -8.76 -14.17 16.73
CA TRP A 141 -7.46 -13.56 16.44
C TRP A 141 -7.40 -12.09 16.88
N LEU A 142 -8.43 -11.30 16.55
CA LEU A 142 -8.51 -9.88 16.91
C LEU A 142 -8.51 -9.65 18.43
N GLU A 143 -9.20 -10.52 19.18
CA GLU A 143 -9.27 -10.46 20.64
C GLU A 143 -8.05 -11.13 21.31
N GLY A 144 -7.07 -11.61 20.54
CA GLY A 144 -5.85 -12.23 21.06
C GLY A 144 -6.05 -13.63 21.64
N ARG A 145 -7.21 -14.26 21.43
CA ARG A 145 -7.49 -15.65 21.85
C ARG A 145 -6.80 -16.68 20.96
N LYS A 146 -6.49 -16.30 19.71
CA LYS A 146 -5.78 -17.12 18.74
C LYS A 146 -4.51 -16.41 18.27
N ALA A 147 -3.37 -17.09 18.37
CA ALA A 147 -2.11 -16.57 17.87
C ALA A 147 -2.15 -16.33 16.36
N ALA A 148 -1.54 -15.22 15.91
CA ALA A 148 -1.29 -15.00 14.50
C ALA A 148 -0.34 -16.09 13.96
N PRO A 149 -0.60 -16.67 12.77
CA PRO A 149 0.40 -17.53 12.15
C PRO A 149 1.66 -16.71 11.81
N PRO A 150 2.83 -17.36 11.70
CA PRO A 150 4.05 -16.70 11.24
C PRO A 150 3.81 -15.98 9.92
N PHE A 151 4.32 -14.74 9.78
CA PHE A 151 4.14 -13.93 8.57
C PHE A 151 4.56 -14.67 7.30
N ALA A 152 5.64 -15.45 7.36
CA ALA A 152 6.09 -16.27 6.25
C ALA A 152 5.03 -17.25 5.72
N ASN A 153 4.18 -17.81 6.59
CA ASN A 153 3.10 -18.71 6.20
C ASN A 153 1.98 -17.94 5.49
N ILE A 154 1.68 -16.74 5.96
CA ILE A 154 0.67 -15.85 5.35
C ILE A 154 1.10 -15.50 3.92
N VAL A 155 2.37 -15.13 3.74
CA VAL A 155 2.91 -14.87 2.40
C VAL A 155 2.82 -16.12 1.53
N SER A 156 3.25 -17.28 2.01
CA SER A 156 3.15 -18.52 1.23
C SER A 156 1.71 -18.84 0.82
N GLU A 157 0.73 -18.68 1.72
CA GLU A 157 -0.68 -18.91 1.41
C GLU A 157 -1.20 -17.91 0.36
N LEU A 158 -0.94 -16.60 0.53
CA LEU A 158 -1.39 -15.57 -0.41
C LEU A 158 -0.83 -15.75 -1.83
N PHE A 159 0.36 -16.33 -1.95
CA PHE A 159 1.06 -16.54 -3.23
C PHE A 159 0.90 -17.97 -3.77
N SER A 160 0.32 -18.90 -3.01
CA SER A 160 0.15 -20.31 -3.41
C SER A 160 -0.89 -20.54 -4.51
N ALA A 161 -1.86 -19.63 -4.67
CA ALA A 161 -3.05 -19.85 -5.49
C ALA A 161 -3.13 -19.02 -6.79
N SER A 162 -2.08 -18.26 -7.13
CA SER A 162 -2.10 -17.36 -8.30
C SER A 162 -1.21 -17.89 -9.42
N SER A 163 -1.72 -17.85 -10.66
CA SER A 163 -0.87 -17.92 -11.85
C SER A 163 0.16 -16.80 -11.76
N VAL A 164 1.44 -17.16 -11.56
CA VAL A 164 2.54 -16.20 -11.43
C VAL A 164 2.52 -15.26 -12.62
N LEU A 165 2.16 -14.00 -12.38
CA LEU A 165 2.32 -12.96 -13.37
C LEU A 165 3.81 -12.67 -13.47
N SER A 166 4.35 -12.63 -14.69
CA SER A 166 5.79 -12.50 -14.92
C SER A 166 6.41 -11.21 -14.35
N LEU A 167 5.60 -10.22 -14.02
CA LEU A 167 6.01 -8.92 -13.48
C LEU A 167 5.72 -8.75 -11.99
N SER A 168 5.09 -9.74 -11.36
CA SER A 168 4.81 -9.64 -9.93
C SER A 168 6.01 -10.06 -9.09
N PRO A 169 6.15 -9.49 -7.88
CA PRO A 169 7.09 -9.99 -6.88
C PRO A 169 6.88 -11.48 -6.61
N SER A 170 7.99 -12.21 -6.48
CA SER A 170 7.94 -13.59 -6.01
C SER A 170 7.74 -13.65 -4.50
N GLU A 171 7.29 -14.80 -3.99
CA GLU A 171 7.23 -15.05 -2.53
C GLU A 171 8.59 -14.79 -1.85
N SER A 172 9.69 -15.14 -2.51
CA SER A 172 11.04 -14.92 -2.00
C SER A 172 11.37 -13.42 -1.90
N ASP A 173 10.95 -12.61 -2.88
CA ASP A 173 11.18 -11.17 -2.88
C ASP A 173 10.45 -10.52 -1.70
N VAL A 174 9.18 -10.89 -1.48
CA VAL A 174 8.37 -10.41 -0.36
C VAL A 174 9.01 -10.76 0.99
N LYS A 175 9.45 -12.02 1.16
CA LYS A 175 10.12 -12.46 2.39
C LYS A 175 11.44 -11.74 2.63
N THR A 176 12.20 -11.49 1.56
CA THR A 176 13.47 -10.74 1.62
C THR A 176 13.24 -9.28 1.99
N LEU A 177 12.27 -8.63 1.36
CA LEU A 177 11.86 -7.27 1.70
C LEU A 177 11.42 -7.16 3.16
N TYR A 178 10.55 -8.07 3.61
CA TYR A 178 10.11 -8.10 5.00
C TYR A 178 11.30 -8.30 5.97
N ALA A 179 12.27 -9.16 5.61
CA ALA A 179 13.48 -9.33 6.38
C ALA A 179 14.34 -8.05 6.41
N HIS A 180 14.43 -7.29 5.32
CA HIS A 180 15.10 -5.98 5.30
C HIS A 180 14.43 -4.99 6.25
N LEU A 181 13.09 -4.88 6.19
CA LEU A 181 12.30 -4.04 7.10
C LEU A 181 12.45 -4.46 8.58
N CYS A 182 12.62 -5.76 8.85
CA CYS A 182 12.89 -6.28 10.19
C CYS A 182 14.34 -6.10 10.66
N SER A 183 15.30 -6.24 9.75
CA SER A 183 16.74 -6.29 10.08
C SER A 183 17.20 -5.04 10.82
N TYR A 184 16.60 -3.91 10.48
CA TYR A 184 16.95 -2.61 11.02
C TYR A 184 16.45 -2.39 12.44
N ALA A 185 15.36 -3.06 12.84
CA ALA A 185 14.89 -3.08 14.22
C ALA A 185 15.83 -3.83 15.17
N HIS A 186 16.72 -4.69 14.64
CA HIS A 186 17.55 -5.62 15.40
C HIS A 186 19.07 -5.40 15.25
N LYS A 187 19.51 -4.60 14.27
CA LYS A 187 20.92 -4.25 14.08
C LYS A 187 21.03 -2.75 13.81
N PRO A 188 21.32 -1.90 14.81
CA PRO A 188 21.84 -0.59 14.50
C PRO A 188 23.18 -0.81 13.79
N LEU A 189 23.31 -0.49 12.51
CA LEU A 189 24.65 -0.40 11.93
C LEU A 189 25.40 0.67 12.74
N ILE A 190 26.70 0.50 12.97
CA ILE A 190 27.50 1.38 13.84
C ILE A 190 27.45 2.87 13.43
N LYS A 191 27.00 3.17 12.20
CA LYS A 191 26.79 4.53 11.67
C LYS A 191 25.37 5.09 11.92
N GLU A 192 24.48 4.26 12.45
CA GLU A 192 23.02 4.42 12.54
C GLU A 192 22.52 4.11 13.98
N ALA A 193 23.44 3.92 14.92
CA ALA A 193 23.12 3.59 16.30
C ALA A 193 22.49 4.78 17.04
N VAL A 194 21.55 4.49 17.93
CA VAL A 194 20.87 5.44 18.83
C VAL A 194 21.85 6.35 19.61
N THR A 195 23.12 5.97 19.74
CA THR A 195 24.17 6.79 20.34
C THR A 195 24.61 8.00 19.50
N THR A 196 24.49 7.98 18.16
CA THR A 196 24.64 9.17 17.30
C THR A 196 23.37 10.01 17.22
N LEU A 197 22.22 9.45 17.63
CA LEU A 197 20.90 10.08 17.72
C LEU A 197 20.60 10.68 19.10
N ARG A 198 21.62 11.04 19.90
CA ARG A 198 21.42 12.04 20.96
C ARG A 198 21.00 13.33 20.29
N GLY A 199 19.70 13.63 20.34
CA GLY A 199 19.00 14.78 19.75
C GLY A 199 19.51 16.15 20.20
N GLY A 200 20.76 16.46 19.89
CA GLY A 200 21.42 17.73 20.17
C GLY A 200 22.11 18.36 18.97
N ASN A 201 22.37 17.62 17.88
CA ASN A 201 22.95 18.17 16.64
C ASN A 201 22.25 17.53 15.44
N PHE A 202 21.35 18.27 14.79
CA PHE A 202 20.71 17.87 13.55
C PHE A 202 21.79 17.62 12.50
N ARG A 203 22.12 16.36 12.21
CA ARG A 203 22.80 16.03 10.98
C ARG A 203 21.74 16.10 9.87
N ASP A 204 22.02 16.88 8.84
CA ASP A 204 21.18 16.89 7.64
C ASP A 204 21.05 15.48 7.07
N VAL A 205 19.83 15.09 6.69
CA VAL A 205 19.58 13.80 6.04
C VAL A 205 20.29 13.81 4.69
N THR A 206 21.12 12.81 4.44
CA THR A 206 21.88 12.71 3.20
C THR A 206 21.03 12.13 2.07
N ASP A 207 21.38 12.44 0.82
CA ASP A 207 20.71 11.87 -0.35
C ASP A 207 20.74 10.33 -0.34
N ASN A 208 21.81 9.72 0.16
CA ASN A 208 21.92 8.26 0.26
C ASN A 208 20.90 7.67 1.24
N GLU A 209 20.65 8.34 2.37
CA GLU A 209 19.63 7.91 3.34
C GLU A 209 18.22 8.06 2.77
N LEU A 210 17.96 9.14 2.02
CA LEU A 210 16.68 9.36 1.32
C LEU A 210 16.45 8.33 0.22
N LEU A 211 17.48 8.04 -0.60
CA LEU A 211 17.40 7.01 -1.64
C LEU A 211 17.17 5.63 -1.04
N TYR A 212 17.86 5.29 0.05
CA TYR A 212 17.66 4.02 0.74
C TYR A 212 16.21 3.86 1.23
N TRP A 213 15.69 4.90 1.91
CA TRP A 213 14.31 4.93 2.37
C TRP A 213 13.30 4.81 1.22
N MET A 214 13.47 5.60 0.16
CA MET A 214 12.54 5.58 -0.98
C MET A 214 12.59 4.27 -1.76
N ASN A 215 13.73 3.58 -1.83
CA ASN A 215 13.81 2.25 -2.44
C ASN A 215 12.97 1.24 -1.66
N LEU A 216 13.13 1.16 -0.33
CA LEU A 216 12.31 0.26 0.49
C LEU A 216 10.82 0.62 0.48
N LEU A 217 10.50 1.92 0.47
CA LEU A 217 9.13 2.38 0.31
C LEU A 217 8.56 1.98 -1.05
N SER A 218 9.33 2.16 -2.14
CA SER A 218 8.94 1.79 -3.50
C SER A 218 8.71 0.28 -3.63
N GLU A 219 9.64 -0.54 -3.16
CA GLU A 219 9.52 -2.00 -3.18
C GLU A 219 8.30 -2.46 -2.38
N THR A 220 8.08 -1.88 -1.19
CA THR A 220 6.91 -2.20 -0.36
C THR A 220 5.63 -1.82 -1.08
N GLN A 221 5.52 -0.58 -1.55
CA GLN A 221 4.34 -0.12 -2.28
C GLN A 221 4.07 -0.98 -3.53
N HIS A 222 5.11 -1.41 -4.25
CA HIS A 222 4.96 -2.26 -5.41
C HIS A 222 4.37 -3.64 -5.04
N VAL A 223 4.86 -4.27 -3.97
CA VAL A 223 4.30 -5.52 -3.45
C VAL A 223 2.83 -5.35 -3.05
N LEU A 224 2.50 -4.26 -2.37
CA LEU A 224 1.13 -4.00 -1.92
C LEU A 224 0.18 -3.70 -3.08
N LEU A 225 0.64 -2.93 -4.08
CA LEU A 225 -0.13 -2.65 -5.29
C LEU A 225 -0.38 -3.93 -6.10
N ASP A 226 0.64 -4.77 -6.30
CA ASP A 226 0.49 -6.06 -6.98
C ASP A 226 -0.54 -6.94 -6.27
N LEU A 227 -0.44 -7.07 -4.95
CA LEU A 227 -1.41 -7.82 -4.16
C LEU A 227 -2.83 -7.25 -4.29
N ALA A 228 -2.98 -5.92 -4.24
CA ALA A 228 -4.28 -5.27 -4.37
C ALA A 228 -4.92 -5.53 -5.75
N ILE A 229 -4.13 -5.44 -6.82
CA ILE A 229 -4.56 -5.74 -8.20
C ILE A 229 -4.96 -7.20 -8.32
N ARG A 230 -4.15 -8.14 -7.80
CA ARG A 230 -4.45 -9.57 -7.86
C ARG A 230 -5.75 -9.94 -7.18
N LYS A 231 -6.08 -9.30 -6.06
CA LYS A 231 -7.30 -9.57 -5.29
C LYS A 231 -8.51 -8.76 -5.79
N ASN A 232 -8.30 -7.75 -6.64
CA ASN A 232 -9.36 -6.93 -7.25
C ASN A 232 -8.99 -6.62 -8.72
N PRO A 233 -8.98 -7.64 -9.60
CA PRO A 233 -8.54 -7.50 -11.00
C PRO A 233 -9.44 -6.57 -11.83
N GLU A 234 -10.66 -6.29 -11.37
CA GLU A 234 -11.56 -5.29 -11.96
C GLU A 234 -10.94 -3.90 -12.03
N SER A 235 -9.97 -3.59 -11.15
CA SER A 235 -9.22 -2.32 -11.18
C SER A 235 -8.46 -2.08 -12.50
N LEU A 236 -8.16 -3.13 -13.26
CA LEU A 236 -7.49 -3.04 -14.56
C LEU A 236 -8.45 -2.77 -15.71
N PHE A 237 -9.75 -2.90 -15.49
CA PHE A 237 -10.81 -2.79 -16.49
C PHE A 237 -11.81 -1.70 -16.07
N PRO A 238 -11.40 -0.42 -16.06
CA PRO A 238 -12.26 0.66 -15.59
C PRO A 238 -13.54 0.76 -16.41
N VAL A 239 -14.68 0.88 -15.72
CA VAL A 239 -16.00 1.06 -16.34
C VAL A 239 -16.70 2.25 -15.71
N GLU A 240 -17.19 3.19 -16.52
CA GLU A 240 -17.98 4.34 -16.06
C GLU A 240 -19.42 3.94 -15.71
N LEU A 241 -19.59 3.11 -14.67
CA LEU A 241 -20.91 2.63 -14.23
C LEU A 241 -21.80 3.79 -13.74
N HIS A 242 -21.22 4.85 -13.17
CA HIS A 242 -21.96 6.04 -12.76
C HIS A 242 -22.74 6.69 -13.91
N ARG A 243 -22.18 6.71 -15.14
CA ARG A 243 -22.86 7.27 -16.32
C ARG A 243 -24.06 6.43 -16.74
N LYS A 244 -23.97 5.10 -16.60
CA LYS A 244 -25.07 4.18 -16.94
C LYS A 244 -26.25 4.32 -15.98
N PHE A 245 -25.98 4.59 -14.70
CA PHE A 245 -27.01 4.69 -13.67
C PHE A 245 -27.41 6.13 -13.31
N GLY A 246 -26.89 7.13 -14.02
CA GLY A 246 -27.29 8.54 -13.85
C GLY A 246 -26.84 9.16 -12.51
N PHE A 247 -25.81 8.61 -11.89
CA PHE A 247 -25.28 9.11 -10.63
C PHE A 247 -24.20 10.19 -10.87
N ASN A 248 -24.19 11.22 -10.03
CA ASN A 248 -23.14 12.25 -10.05
C ASN A 248 -21.90 11.78 -9.26
N PRO A 249 -20.67 11.98 -9.77
CA PRO A 249 -19.43 11.68 -9.04
C PRO A 249 -19.28 12.50 -7.74
N PRO A 250 -18.50 12.03 -6.75
CA PRO A 250 -17.81 10.73 -6.69
C PRO A 250 -18.71 9.63 -6.11
N LEU A 251 -18.75 8.48 -6.77
CA LEU A 251 -19.32 7.25 -6.22
C LEU A 251 -18.15 6.34 -5.83
N GLY A 252 -17.85 6.25 -4.53
CA GLY A 252 -16.83 5.33 -3.99
C GLY A 252 -17.24 3.86 -4.03
N VAL A 253 -17.81 3.42 -5.16
CA VAL A 253 -18.36 2.07 -5.37
C VAL A 253 -17.85 1.45 -6.69
N PHE A 254 -17.30 2.26 -7.60
CA PHE A 254 -16.89 1.78 -8.92
C PHE A 254 -15.51 2.31 -9.29
N PHE A 255 -14.62 1.40 -9.70
CA PHE A 255 -13.32 1.76 -10.25
C PHE A 255 -13.49 2.29 -11.68
N ASP A 256 -13.32 3.60 -11.86
CA ASP A 256 -13.57 4.27 -13.14
C ASP A 256 -12.28 4.73 -13.84
N HIS A 257 -12.42 5.44 -14.96
CA HIS A 257 -11.28 5.92 -15.72
C HIS A 257 -10.41 6.94 -14.98
N GLN A 258 -10.96 7.64 -13.97
CA GLN A 258 -10.20 8.59 -13.16
C GLN A 258 -9.33 7.85 -12.16
N ASN A 259 -9.88 6.86 -11.42
CA ASN A 259 -9.10 6.01 -10.52
C ASN A 259 -7.98 5.27 -11.28
N PHE A 260 -8.27 4.82 -12.50
CA PHE A 260 -7.31 4.09 -13.34
C PHE A 260 -6.09 4.92 -13.78
N VAL A 261 -6.16 6.26 -13.75
CA VAL A 261 -5.00 7.10 -14.10
C VAL A 261 -3.83 6.84 -13.16
N SER A 262 -4.08 6.70 -11.86
CA SER A 262 -3.05 6.44 -10.85
C SER A 262 -2.38 5.08 -11.08
N ILE A 263 -3.18 4.02 -11.30
CA ILE A 263 -2.66 2.68 -11.65
C ILE A 263 -1.83 2.74 -12.94
N LYS A 264 -2.34 3.44 -13.96
CA LYS A 264 -1.65 3.54 -15.25
C LYS A 264 -0.30 4.24 -15.13
N ALA A 265 -0.23 5.30 -14.34
CA ALA A 265 1.01 6.03 -14.11
C ALA A 265 2.02 5.24 -13.26
N ALA A 266 1.55 4.40 -12.33
CA ALA A 266 2.40 3.58 -11.47
C ALA A 266 3.05 2.40 -12.23
N LEU A 267 2.28 1.72 -13.09
CA LEU A 267 2.72 0.49 -13.76
C LEU A 267 3.29 0.73 -15.16
N GLY A 268 2.83 1.77 -15.85
CA GLY A 268 3.12 1.96 -17.28
C GLY A 268 2.32 1.01 -18.19
N ASP A 269 2.31 1.32 -19.48
CA ASP A 269 1.47 0.62 -20.47
C ASP A 269 1.86 -0.86 -20.63
N GLU A 270 3.15 -1.18 -20.58
CA GLU A 270 3.65 -2.54 -20.76
C GLU A 270 3.18 -3.48 -19.64
N ALA A 271 3.35 -3.08 -18.39
CA ALA A 271 2.93 -3.89 -17.25
C ALA A 271 1.41 -4.06 -17.22
N ILE A 272 0.65 -3.00 -17.50
CA ILE A 272 -0.81 -3.09 -17.62
C ILE A 272 -1.22 -4.12 -18.67
N ALA A 273 -0.57 -4.14 -19.83
CA ALA A 273 -0.87 -5.10 -20.88
C ALA A 273 -0.63 -6.54 -20.42
N VAL A 274 0.45 -6.79 -19.66
CA VAL A 274 0.74 -8.10 -19.07
C VAL A 274 -0.33 -8.47 -18.03
N TYR A 275 -0.63 -7.59 -17.07
CA TYR A 275 -1.66 -7.82 -16.06
C TYR A 275 -3.02 -8.13 -16.71
N ARG A 276 -3.48 -7.30 -17.66
CA ARG A 276 -4.75 -7.50 -18.36
C ARG A 276 -4.80 -8.84 -19.09
N ARG A 277 -3.75 -9.23 -19.80
CA ARG A 277 -3.72 -10.51 -20.53
C ARG A 277 -3.88 -11.70 -19.59
N SER A 278 -3.28 -11.63 -18.42
CA SER A 278 -3.36 -12.71 -17.43
C SER A 278 -4.75 -12.83 -16.80
N PHE A 279 -5.45 -11.72 -16.56
CA PHE A 279 -6.81 -11.73 -16.00
C PHE A 279 -7.91 -11.90 -17.05
N GLN A 280 -7.68 -11.53 -18.32
CA GLN A 280 -8.63 -11.76 -19.42
C GLN A 280 -8.94 -13.23 -19.67
N ASN A 281 -8.03 -14.13 -19.26
CA ASN A 281 -8.18 -15.58 -19.40
C ASN A 281 -8.75 -16.26 -18.15
N GLN A 282 -9.09 -15.49 -17.11
CA GLN A 282 -9.74 -16.01 -15.91
C GLN A 282 -11.25 -15.82 -16.07
N ASP A 283 -11.95 -16.89 -16.47
CA ASP A 283 -13.42 -16.90 -16.35
C ASP A 283 -13.80 -16.61 -14.90
N PRO A 284 -14.89 -15.86 -14.64
CA PRO A 284 -15.39 -15.70 -13.28
C PRO A 284 -15.58 -17.11 -12.68
N PRO A 285 -15.20 -17.33 -11.41
CA PRO A 285 -15.40 -18.62 -10.78
C PRO A 285 -16.86 -19.01 -10.96
N LYS A 286 -17.11 -20.16 -11.59
CA LYS A 286 -18.46 -20.69 -11.74
C LYS A 286 -19.07 -20.69 -10.35
N ALA A 287 -20.12 -19.89 -10.16
CA ALA A 287 -20.92 -19.97 -8.96
C ALA A 287 -21.43 -21.41 -8.87
N THR A 288 -20.81 -22.22 -8.01
CA THR A 288 -21.40 -23.48 -7.57
C THR A 288 -22.59 -23.09 -6.72
N ILE A 289 -23.73 -22.97 -7.40
CA ILE A 289 -25.03 -22.97 -6.75
C ILE A 289 -25.27 -24.44 -6.40
N GLU A 290 -24.94 -24.83 -5.17
CA GLU A 290 -25.54 -26.00 -4.51
C GLU A 290 -26.65 -25.51 -3.58
#